data_AF-A0A7S1X535-F1
#
_entry.id   AF-A0A7S1X535-F1
#
_cell.length_a   1.000
_cell.length_b   1.000
_cell.length_c   1.000
_cell.angle_alpha   90.00
_cell.angle_beta   90.00
_cell.angle_gamma   90.00
#
_symmetry.space_group_name_H-M   'P 1'
#
loop_
_entity.id
_entity.type
_entity.pdbx_description
1 polymer ?
#
loop_
_entity_poly.entity_id
_entity_poly.type
_entity_poly.pdbx_seq_one_letter_code
_entity_poly.pdbx_strand_id
1 'polypeptide(L)'
;FLVAWFGGADVNAPDVAIWTARFRDGRWEPAREAVPPISRDHTVCGNHFSPPVPCKGQDSIWNPVLMRVSDEELLLFYKTGPHPSEWTGWMKRSQDGGQTWTHPAMLPPPITGPAKHKPIMLPNGVILAGASTESRRGDEKRLRQCWIDYSEDGGRTWQRHGPIPFNGGIAEPSLWIGDDMRVNMLARPASADADVQGRQAGFTQAAKGSGSSYLVHAKSDKTGLHWPNAAIAAKSLPPSDAAADVVRLRDSRLLIVHNNSTAWGRSSLLLSMSTDGGTTWQRVLQLEDALSTDTAHEYYHPSIIQAEDDTVHITYTYRRQNIRHMVVDPRALKPLATKRFGDAYAGVRGHYDTTGPKWRPAFKTKEGSLRIASGEL
;
A
#
# COMPACT_ATOMS: atom_id res chain seq x y z
N PHE A 1 -16.14 6.16 -4.56
CA PHE A 1 -14.82 5.71 -4.08
C PHE A 1 -14.84 4.18 -3.95
N LEU A 2 -13.83 3.46 -4.41
CA LEU A 2 -13.75 1.98 -4.35
C LEU A 2 -12.50 1.60 -3.55
N VAL A 3 -12.63 0.61 -2.67
CA VAL A 3 -11.51 0.09 -1.87
C VAL A 3 -11.41 -1.41 -2.09
N ALA A 4 -10.19 -1.93 -2.15
CA ALA A 4 -9.89 -3.34 -2.17
C ALA A 4 -8.98 -3.72 -1.00
N TRP A 5 -9.21 -4.88 -0.41
CA TRP A 5 -8.37 -5.47 0.64
C TRP A 5 -8.43 -6.98 0.57
N PHE A 6 -7.40 -7.67 1.04
CA PHE A 6 -7.50 -9.11 1.28
C PHE A 6 -7.97 -9.36 2.71
N GLY A 7 -8.70 -10.44 2.93
CA GLY A 7 -9.17 -10.83 4.26
C GLY A 7 -9.74 -12.25 4.27
N GLY A 8 -9.46 -12.95 5.36
CA GLY A 8 -9.93 -14.30 5.71
C GLY A 8 -9.66 -14.52 7.20
N ALA A 9 -9.93 -15.70 7.74
CA ALA A 9 -9.82 -16.04 9.17
C ALA A 9 -8.45 -15.70 9.78
N ASP A 10 -7.38 -15.84 8.99
CA ASP A 10 -6.03 -15.44 9.33
C ASP A 10 -5.21 -15.17 8.06
N VAL A 11 -4.02 -14.60 8.20
CA VAL A 11 -3.05 -14.50 7.10
C VAL A 11 -2.72 -15.91 6.60
N ASN A 12 -2.81 -16.10 5.28
CA ASN A 12 -2.63 -17.41 4.63
C ASN A 12 -3.68 -18.48 4.98
N ALA A 13 -4.76 -18.11 5.65
CA ALA A 13 -5.87 -19.04 5.86
C ALA A 13 -6.52 -19.43 4.50
N PRO A 14 -7.09 -20.65 4.37
CA PRO A 14 -7.69 -21.11 3.13
C PRO A 14 -8.89 -20.29 2.65
N ASP A 15 -9.46 -19.45 3.51
CA ASP A 15 -10.59 -18.58 3.23
C ASP A 15 -10.19 -17.13 2.91
N VAL A 16 -8.89 -16.85 2.76
CA VAL A 16 -8.41 -15.51 2.33
C VAL A 16 -8.90 -15.22 0.92
N ALA A 17 -9.70 -14.16 0.80
CA ALA A 17 -10.21 -13.63 -0.45
C ALA A 17 -9.78 -12.17 -0.65
N ILE A 18 -9.97 -11.63 -1.86
CA ILE A 18 -9.96 -10.18 -2.08
C ILE A 18 -11.37 -9.67 -2.10
N TRP A 19 -11.62 -8.71 -1.22
CA TRP A 19 -12.87 -8.00 -1.07
C TRP A 19 -12.75 -6.63 -1.68
N THR A 20 -13.87 -6.14 -2.19
CA THR A 20 -14.04 -4.76 -2.62
C THR A 20 -15.31 -4.17 -2.02
N ALA A 21 -15.30 -2.89 -1.71
CA ALA A 21 -16.51 -2.16 -1.32
C ALA A 21 -16.49 -0.77 -1.93
N ARG A 22 -17.68 -0.26 -2.24
CA ARG A 22 -17.86 1.08 -2.78
C ARG A 22 -18.42 1.99 -1.71
N PHE A 23 -17.82 3.17 -1.58
CA PHE A 23 -18.35 4.27 -0.80
C PHE A 23 -19.00 5.28 -1.74
N ARG A 24 -20.28 5.56 -1.50
CA ARG A 24 -21.14 6.45 -2.27
C ARG A 24 -22.15 7.12 -1.34
N ASP A 25 -22.38 8.42 -1.51
CA ASP A 25 -23.39 9.19 -0.76
C ASP A 25 -23.25 9.06 0.78
N GLY A 26 -22.01 9.02 1.27
CA GLY A 26 -21.73 8.97 2.71
C GLY A 26 -21.82 7.59 3.36
N ARG A 27 -22.10 6.52 2.60
CA ARG A 27 -22.28 5.14 3.08
C ARG A 27 -21.47 4.12 2.29
N TRP A 28 -21.20 2.98 2.91
CA TRP A 28 -20.59 1.85 2.22
C TRP A 28 -21.69 0.94 1.65
N GLU A 29 -21.46 0.47 0.43
CA GLU A 29 -22.17 -0.69 -0.10
C GLU A 29 -21.61 -1.96 0.56
N PRO A 30 -22.38 -3.06 0.61
CA PRO A 30 -21.87 -4.34 1.10
C PRO A 30 -20.60 -4.75 0.36
N ALA A 31 -19.63 -5.29 1.10
CA ALA A 31 -18.41 -5.82 0.52
C ALA A 31 -18.74 -6.97 -0.44
N ARG A 32 -18.07 -6.99 -1.59
CA ARG A 32 -18.18 -8.00 -2.62
C ARG A 32 -16.85 -8.69 -2.80
N GLU A 33 -16.90 -10.00 -2.96
CA GLU A 33 -15.73 -10.80 -3.30
C GLU A 33 -15.32 -10.50 -4.75
N ALA A 34 -14.14 -9.91 -4.92
CA ALA A 34 -13.55 -9.66 -6.24
C ALA A 34 -12.63 -10.81 -6.67
N VAL A 35 -11.99 -11.49 -5.74
CA VAL A 35 -11.23 -12.73 -5.97
C VAL A 35 -11.59 -13.73 -4.87
N PRO A 36 -12.18 -14.89 -5.21
CA PRO A 36 -12.52 -15.92 -4.23
C PRO A 36 -11.28 -16.55 -3.58
N PRO A 37 -11.43 -17.19 -2.41
CA PRO A 37 -10.36 -17.99 -1.84
C PRO A 37 -9.88 -19.09 -2.79
N ILE A 38 -8.60 -19.43 -2.70
CA ILE A 38 -8.02 -20.54 -3.48
C ILE A 38 -8.49 -21.84 -2.83
N SER A 39 -9.45 -22.53 -3.46
CA SER A 39 -9.97 -23.80 -2.95
C SER A 39 -8.90 -24.90 -2.99
N ARG A 40 -8.77 -25.67 -1.90
CA ARG A 40 -7.83 -26.82 -1.82
C ARG A 40 -8.14 -27.95 -2.80
N ASP A 41 -9.41 -28.08 -3.20
CA ASP A 41 -9.90 -29.18 -4.04
C ASP A 41 -9.80 -28.87 -5.55
N HIS A 42 -9.49 -27.63 -5.93
CA HIS A 42 -9.30 -27.24 -7.31
C HIS A 42 -7.88 -26.70 -7.48
N THR A 43 -7.08 -27.45 -8.22
CA THR A 43 -5.68 -27.24 -8.58
C THR A 43 -5.41 -25.96 -9.38
N VAL A 44 -6.30 -24.95 -9.36
CA VAL A 44 -6.20 -23.79 -10.24
C VAL A 44 -6.77 -22.54 -9.54
N CYS A 45 -6.06 -21.41 -9.60
CA CYS A 45 -6.41 -20.12 -8.96
C CYS A 45 -7.60 -19.40 -9.64
N GLY A 46 -8.69 -20.13 -9.89
CA GLY A 46 -9.82 -19.76 -10.74
C GLY A 46 -10.21 -20.93 -11.64
N ASN A 47 -11.50 -21.25 -11.74
CA ASN A 47 -11.99 -22.43 -12.48
C ASN A 47 -11.86 -22.37 -14.02
N HIS A 48 -11.10 -21.44 -14.61
CA HIS A 48 -11.19 -21.16 -16.05
C HIS A 48 -9.86 -20.72 -16.70
N PHE A 49 -8.87 -21.63 -16.78
CA PHE A 49 -7.60 -21.36 -17.45
C PHE A 49 -7.35 -22.29 -18.64
N SER A 50 -6.68 -21.78 -19.68
CA SER A 50 -6.00 -22.58 -20.71
C SER A 50 -4.63 -21.99 -21.05
N PRO A 51 -3.51 -22.69 -20.73
CA PRO A 51 -3.45 -23.91 -19.92
C PRO A 51 -3.68 -23.60 -18.42
N PRO A 52 -4.20 -24.56 -17.63
CA PRO A 52 -4.27 -24.44 -16.18
C PRO A 52 -2.89 -24.23 -15.56
N VAL A 53 -2.72 -23.18 -14.77
CA VAL A 53 -1.53 -23.02 -13.91
C VAL A 53 -1.83 -23.74 -12.60
N PRO A 54 -1.09 -24.81 -12.24
CA PRO A 54 -1.33 -25.54 -11.01
C PRO A 54 -1.12 -24.62 -9.81
N CYS A 55 -2.18 -24.33 -9.05
CA CYS A 55 -2.03 -23.74 -7.74
C CYS A 55 -1.75 -24.88 -6.76
N LYS A 56 -0.66 -24.74 -6.00
CA LYS A 56 -0.34 -25.71 -4.96
C LYS A 56 -1.35 -25.44 -3.85
N GLY A 57 -2.00 -26.45 -3.28
CA GLY A 57 -3.08 -26.29 -2.28
C GLY A 57 -2.71 -25.58 -0.96
N GLN A 58 -1.58 -24.86 -0.94
CA GLN A 58 -1.06 -23.99 0.11
C GLN A 58 -0.97 -22.51 -0.34
N ASP A 59 -1.48 -22.18 -1.52
CA ASP A 59 -1.40 -20.82 -2.04
C ASP A 59 -2.39 -19.89 -1.32
N SER A 60 -1.95 -18.68 -1.00
CA SER A 60 -2.76 -17.58 -0.44
C SER A 60 -2.86 -16.43 -1.44
N ILE A 61 -3.71 -15.43 -1.15
CA ILE A 61 -3.93 -14.24 -1.96
C ILE A 61 -3.49 -12.99 -1.20
N TRP A 62 -2.79 -12.07 -1.87
CA TRP A 62 -2.24 -10.86 -1.23
C TRP A 62 -2.27 -9.59 -2.07
N ASN A 63 -2.04 -8.47 -1.38
CA ASN A 63 -1.74 -7.14 -1.91
C ASN A 63 -2.60 -6.72 -3.11
N PRO A 64 -3.94 -6.59 -2.92
CA PRO A 64 -4.79 -6.01 -3.93
C PRO A 64 -4.42 -4.55 -4.16
N VAL A 65 -4.27 -4.16 -5.42
CA VAL A 65 -4.00 -2.77 -5.81
C VAL A 65 -4.95 -2.40 -6.94
N LEU A 66 -5.67 -1.30 -6.78
CA LEU A 66 -6.56 -0.77 -7.80
C LEU A 66 -5.84 0.30 -8.63
N MET A 67 -6.14 0.33 -9.93
CA MET A 67 -5.76 1.42 -10.81
C MET A 67 -6.93 1.76 -11.73
N ARG A 68 -7.24 3.05 -11.87
CA ARG A 68 -8.12 3.53 -12.93
C ARG A 68 -7.28 3.79 -14.18
N VAL A 69 -7.60 3.12 -15.29
CA VAL A 69 -6.91 3.29 -16.59
C VAL A 69 -7.68 4.23 -17.51
N SER A 70 -9.01 4.27 -17.39
CA SER A 70 -9.87 5.26 -18.03
C SER A 70 -11.11 5.53 -17.17
N ASP A 71 -12.00 6.40 -17.63
CA ASP A 71 -13.27 6.66 -16.94
C ASP A 71 -14.15 5.40 -16.82
N GLU A 72 -13.99 4.47 -17.76
CA GLU A 72 -14.75 3.23 -17.83
C GLU A 72 -13.98 2.03 -17.29
N GLU A 73 -12.64 2.05 -17.27
CA GLU A 73 -11.84 0.85 -16.99
C GLU A 73 -11.01 0.93 -15.69
N LEU A 74 -11.18 -0.10 -14.85
CA LEU A 74 -10.38 -0.35 -13.65
C LEU A 74 -9.57 -1.63 -13.79
N LEU A 75 -8.36 -1.63 -13.24
CA LEU A 75 -7.54 -2.81 -13.00
C LEU A 75 -7.51 -3.14 -11.51
N LEU A 76 -7.59 -4.42 -11.19
CA LEU A 76 -7.30 -4.98 -9.86
C LEU A 76 -6.10 -5.91 -9.99
N PHE A 77 -4.96 -5.50 -9.45
CA PHE A 77 -3.77 -6.33 -9.31
C PHE A 77 -3.82 -7.10 -8.01
N TYR A 78 -3.26 -8.31 -7.98
CA TYR A 78 -3.08 -9.09 -6.76
C TYR A 78 -1.96 -10.12 -6.94
N LYS A 79 -1.60 -10.84 -5.88
CA LYS A 79 -0.60 -11.91 -5.94
C LYS A 79 -1.16 -13.20 -5.37
N THR A 80 -0.72 -14.33 -5.90
CA THR A 80 -1.00 -15.66 -5.36
C THR A 80 0.25 -16.51 -5.24
N GLY A 81 0.28 -17.46 -4.32
CA GLY A 81 1.40 -18.39 -4.15
C GLY A 81 1.52 -18.86 -2.71
N PRO A 82 2.53 -19.66 -2.36
CA PRO A 82 2.69 -20.20 -1.01
C PRO A 82 3.45 -19.24 -0.07
N HIS A 83 4.24 -18.32 -0.64
CA HIS A 83 5.04 -17.35 0.10
C HIS A 83 5.30 -16.10 -0.78
N PRO A 84 5.48 -14.89 -0.21
CA PRO A 84 5.77 -13.68 -0.99
C PRO A 84 7.00 -13.75 -1.90
N SER A 85 8.00 -14.57 -1.57
CA SER A 85 9.18 -14.81 -2.43
C SER A 85 8.92 -15.74 -3.62
N GLU A 86 7.74 -16.37 -3.68
CA GLU A 86 7.35 -17.38 -4.69
C GLU A 86 6.02 -17.02 -5.36
N TRP A 87 5.48 -15.84 -5.08
CA TRP A 87 4.18 -15.44 -5.59
C TRP A 87 4.21 -15.11 -7.09
N THR A 88 3.05 -15.20 -7.71
CA THR A 88 2.79 -14.80 -9.09
C THR A 88 1.87 -13.58 -9.07
N GLY A 89 2.15 -12.60 -9.93
CA GLY A 89 1.29 -11.43 -10.11
C GLY A 89 0.09 -11.74 -11.01
N TRP A 90 -1.06 -11.21 -10.65
CA TRP A 90 -2.32 -11.38 -11.37
C TRP A 90 -3.04 -10.05 -11.52
N MET A 91 -3.94 -9.99 -12.50
CA MET A 91 -4.75 -8.82 -12.79
C MET A 91 -6.15 -9.20 -13.24
N LYS A 92 -7.17 -8.45 -12.81
CA LYS A 92 -8.54 -8.47 -13.34
C LYS A 92 -8.90 -7.07 -13.86
N ARG A 93 -9.84 -7.00 -14.81
CA ARG A 93 -10.38 -5.75 -15.34
C ARG A 93 -11.84 -5.58 -14.95
N SER A 94 -12.30 -4.34 -14.83
CA SER A 94 -13.72 -4.02 -14.64
C SER A 94 -14.10 -2.84 -15.52
N GLN A 95 -15.27 -2.92 -16.16
CA GLN A 95 -15.83 -1.89 -17.03
C GLN A 95 -17.07 -1.19 -16.41
N ASP A 96 -17.45 -1.58 -15.19
CA ASP A 96 -18.67 -1.13 -14.52
C ASP A 96 -18.38 -0.50 -13.15
N GLY A 97 -17.16 0.00 -12.98
CA GLY A 97 -16.70 0.66 -11.76
C GLY A 97 -16.44 -0.30 -10.59
N GLY A 98 -16.07 -1.55 -10.88
CA GLY A 98 -15.69 -2.57 -9.90
C GLY A 98 -16.84 -3.43 -9.40
N GLN A 99 -17.99 -3.42 -10.09
CA GLN A 99 -19.14 -4.26 -9.71
C GLN A 99 -18.94 -5.70 -10.18
N THR A 100 -18.43 -5.87 -11.39
CA THR A 100 -18.01 -7.16 -11.95
C THR A 100 -16.57 -7.07 -12.43
N TRP A 101 -15.92 -8.23 -12.49
CA TRP A 101 -14.52 -8.36 -12.86
C TRP A 101 -14.35 -9.46 -13.90
N THR A 102 -13.50 -9.24 -14.90
CA THR A 102 -13.13 -10.26 -15.89
C THR A 102 -12.51 -11.50 -15.24
N HIS A 103 -12.31 -12.56 -16.01
CA HIS A 103 -11.41 -13.63 -15.59
C HIS A 103 -9.99 -13.10 -15.29
N PRO A 104 -9.27 -13.72 -14.35
CA PRO A 104 -7.93 -13.29 -13.97
C PRO A 104 -6.91 -13.58 -15.08
N ALA A 105 -6.06 -12.60 -15.35
CA ALA A 105 -4.92 -12.69 -16.25
C ALA A 105 -3.63 -12.72 -15.43
N MET A 106 -2.77 -13.70 -15.71
CA MET A 106 -1.45 -13.78 -15.10
C MET A 106 -0.54 -12.69 -15.69
N LEU A 107 0.24 -12.02 -14.84
CA LEU A 107 1.32 -11.15 -15.29
C LEU A 107 2.50 -12.04 -15.71
N PRO A 108 3.10 -11.82 -16.89
CA PRO A 108 4.16 -12.69 -17.39
C PRO A 108 5.40 -12.56 -16.50
N PRO A 109 6.02 -13.65 -16.03
CA PRO A 109 7.29 -13.57 -15.31
C PRO A 109 8.33 -12.77 -16.12
N PRO A 110 9.13 -11.89 -15.47
CA PRO A 110 9.26 -11.68 -14.03
C PRO A 110 8.29 -10.62 -13.44
N ILE A 111 7.30 -10.14 -14.21
CA ILE A 111 6.38 -9.07 -13.82
C ILE A 111 5.51 -9.54 -12.65
N THR A 112 5.42 -8.70 -11.62
CA THR A 112 4.58 -8.94 -10.43
C THR A 112 3.49 -7.87 -10.28
N GLY A 113 3.58 -6.79 -11.08
CA GLY A 113 2.74 -5.61 -10.93
C GLY A 113 3.15 -4.78 -9.72
N PRO A 114 2.31 -3.82 -9.30
CA PRO A 114 2.61 -2.96 -8.17
C PRO A 114 2.80 -3.80 -6.92
N ALA A 115 3.93 -3.65 -6.22
CA ALA A 115 4.20 -4.41 -4.99
C ALA A 115 3.10 -4.17 -3.95
N LYS A 116 2.74 -2.89 -3.80
CA LYS A 116 1.78 -2.44 -2.80
C LYS A 116 1.02 -1.16 -3.17
N HIS A 117 1.73 -0.12 -3.59
CA HIS A 117 1.14 1.19 -3.80
C HIS A 117 0.62 1.34 -5.23
N LYS A 118 -0.37 2.23 -5.40
CA LYS A 118 -1.02 2.48 -6.69
C LYS A 118 0.00 2.83 -7.79
N PRO A 119 -0.12 2.27 -9.00
CA PRO A 119 0.64 2.75 -10.16
C PRO A 119 0.33 4.22 -10.46
N ILE A 120 1.18 4.84 -11.26
CA ILE A 120 0.92 6.16 -11.86
C ILE A 120 0.81 6.04 -13.38
N MET A 121 0.09 6.97 -14.01
CA MET A 121 0.02 7.09 -15.46
C MET A 121 0.73 8.37 -15.87
N LEU A 122 1.70 8.25 -16.79
CA LEU A 122 2.37 9.39 -17.40
C LEU A 122 1.43 10.09 -18.41
N PRO A 123 1.69 11.36 -18.77
CA PRO A 123 0.83 12.09 -19.71
C PRO A 123 0.71 11.45 -21.11
N ASN A 124 1.69 10.64 -21.51
CA ASN A 124 1.67 9.89 -22.77
C ASN A 124 0.91 8.55 -22.66
N GLY A 125 0.23 8.26 -21.55
CA GLY A 125 -0.55 7.05 -21.33
C GLY A 125 0.25 5.86 -20.78
N VAL A 126 1.57 5.97 -20.65
CA VAL A 126 2.39 4.88 -20.09
C VAL A 126 2.09 4.71 -18.61
N ILE A 127 1.80 3.48 -18.21
CA ILE A 127 1.55 3.09 -16.83
C ILE A 127 2.86 2.67 -16.19
N LEU A 128 3.18 3.20 -15.01
CA LEU A 128 4.32 2.77 -14.20
C LEU A 128 3.83 2.21 -12.87
N ALA A 129 4.08 0.93 -12.63
CA ALA A 129 3.82 0.24 -11.38
C ALA A 129 5.13 0.01 -10.62
N GLY A 130 5.21 0.56 -9.40
CA GLY A 130 6.34 0.32 -8.51
C GLY A 130 6.32 -1.12 -7.98
N ALA A 131 7.28 -1.94 -8.42
CA ALA A 131 7.42 -3.34 -8.02
C ALA A 131 8.60 -3.51 -7.03
N SER A 132 8.62 -4.62 -6.30
CA SER A 132 9.77 -5.00 -5.48
C SER A 132 9.89 -6.51 -5.38
N THR A 133 11.13 -7.01 -5.36
CA THR A 133 11.39 -8.42 -5.12
C THR A 133 11.36 -8.74 -3.63
N GLU A 134 10.82 -9.90 -3.29
CA GLU A 134 10.89 -10.46 -1.95
C GLU A 134 12.04 -11.47 -1.86
N SER A 135 12.73 -11.49 -0.72
CA SER A 135 13.82 -12.44 -0.44
C SER A 135 13.30 -13.61 0.40
N ARG A 136 13.83 -14.82 0.18
CA ARG A 136 13.52 -15.97 1.05
C ARG A 136 14.15 -15.74 2.43
N ARG A 137 13.45 -16.12 3.50
CA ARG A 137 13.99 -16.08 4.86
C ARG A 137 15.28 -16.92 4.91
N GLY A 138 16.40 -16.31 5.32
CA GLY A 138 17.72 -16.95 5.38
C GLY A 138 18.62 -16.76 4.15
N ASP A 139 18.12 -16.15 3.07
CA ASP A 139 18.94 -15.74 1.93
C ASP A 139 19.42 -14.29 2.09
N GLU A 140 20.18 -14.05 3.17
CA GLU A 140 20.72 -12.74 3.56
C GLU A 140 21.67 -12.13 2.50
N LYS A 141 22.03 -12.91 1.47
CA LYS A 141 22.86 -12.47 0.35
C LYS A 141 22.08 -11.77 -0.76
N ARG A 142 20.73 -11.82 -0.75
CA ARG A 142 19.89 -11.17 -1.76
C ARG A 142 19.03 -10.07 -1.14
N LEU A 143 19.50 -8.83 -1.29
CA LEU A 143 18.77 -7.64 -0.85
C LEU A 143 17.46 -7.48 -1.64
N ARG A 144 16.40 -7.00 -0.98
CA ARG A 144 15.18 -6.58 -1.69
C ARG A 144 15.48 -5.40 -2.62
N GLN A 145 14.92 -5.42 -3.82
CA GLN A 145 15.14 -4.38 -4.83
C GLN A 145 13.81 -3.87 -5.36
N CYS A 146 13.73 -2.56 -5.58
CA CYS A 146 12.62 -1.93 -6.28
C CYS A 146 12.84 -1.95 -7.80
N TRP A 147 11.76 -2.10 -8.55
CA TRP A 147 11.72 -2.15 -10.01
C TRP A 147 10.53 -1.33 -10.52
N ILE A 148 10.52 -1.04 -11.81
CA ILE A 148 9.38 -0.45 -12.50
C ILE A 148 8.82 -1.47 -13.47
N ASP A 149 7.61 -1.98 -13.17
CA ASP A 149 6.80 -2.73 -14.13
C ASP A 149 5.99 -1.69 -14.91
N TYR A 150 6.12 -1.63 -16.23
CA TYR A 150 5.44 -0.63 -17.05
C TYR A 150 4.66 -1.23 -18.21
N SER A 151 3.65 -0.50 -18.66
CA SER A 151 2.78 -0.87 -19.77
C SER A 151 2.47 0.35 -20.64
N GLU A 152 2.55 0.17 -21.95
CA GLU A 152 2.30 1.22 -22.96
C GLU A 152 0.93 1.05 -23.64
N ASP A 153 0.20 -0.01 -23.32
CA ASP A 153 -1.03 -0.43 -24.00
C ASP A 153 -2.22 -0.57 -23.04
N GLY A 154 -2.23 0.23 -21.97
CA GLY A 154 -3.31 0.25 -20.97
C GLY A 154 -3.31 -0.98 -20.06
N GLY A 155 -2.14 -1.57 -19.81
CA GLY A 155 -1.97 -2.72 -18.91
C GLY A 155 -2.22 -4.07 -19.57
N ARG A 156 -2.15 -4.19 -20.90
CA ARG A 156 -2.35 -5.46 -21.61
C ARG A 156 -1.05 -6.26 -21.70
N THR A 157 0.05 -5.58 -22.00
CA THR A 157 1.41 -6.12 -21.95
C THR A 157 2.26 -5.33 -20.96
N TRP A 158 3.25 -6.01 -20.37
CA TRP A 158 4.08 -5.45 -19.31
C TRP A 158 5.55 -5.77 -19.55
N GLN A 159 6.39 -4.79 -19.22
CA GLN A 159 7.85 -4.87 -19.28
C GLN A 159 8.40 -4.43 -17.92
N ARG A 160 9.63 -4.83 -17.60
CA ARG A 160 10.31 -4.46 -16.34
C ARG A 160 11.58 -3.70 -16.63
N HIS A 161 11.79 -2.63 -15.86
CA HIS A 161 13.03 -1.87 -15.82
C HIS A 161 13.59 -1.82 -14.40
N GLY A 162 14.92 -1.82 -14.29
CA GLY A 162 15.64 -1.68 -13.02
C GLY A 162 16.75 -2.72 -12.83
N PRO A 163 17.19 -2.96 -11.58
CA PRO A 163 16.61 -2.43 -10.33
C PRO A 163 16.88 -0.93 -10.16
N ILE A 164 16.09 -0.25 -9.32
CA ILE A 164 16.40 1.10 -8.86
C ILE A 164 17.62 1.01 -7.92
N PRO A 165 18.76 1.65 -8.24
CA PRO A 165 19.98 1.46 -7.46
C PRO A 165 19.85 2.03 -6.04
N PHE A 166 20.25 1.25 -5.04
CA PHE A 166 20.37 1.67 -3.64
C PHE A 166 21.39 0.77 -2.93
N ASN A 167 22.19 1.33 -2.02
CA ASN A 167 23.11 0.55 -1.20
C ASN A 167 22.38 0.00 0.04
N GLY A 168 21.63 -1.09 -0.16
CA GLY A 168 20.79 -1.73 0.85
C GLY A 168 19.53 -2.32 0.24
N GLY A 169 18.68 -2.94 1.06
CA GLY A 169 17.40 -3.47 0.63
C GLY A 169 16.29 -2.41 0.67
N ILE A 170 15.51 -2.29 -0.41
CA ILE A 170 14.31 -1.43 -0.47
C ILE A 170 13.12 -2.18 -1.06
N ALA A 171 11.92 -1.82 -0.60
CA ALA A 171 10.68 -2.46 -1.03
C ALA A 171 9.48 -1.49 -0.99
N GLU A 172 8.38 -1.93 -1.59
CA GLU A 172 7.08 -1.25 -1.56
C GLU A 172 7.18 0.23 -1.99
N PRO A 173 7.62 0.51 -3.23
CA PRO A 173 7.75 1.87 -3.72
C PRO A 173 6.38 2.52 -3.97
N SER A 174 6.22 3.76 -3.52
CA SER A 174 5.16 4.70 -3.88
C SER A 174 5.70 5.72 -4.88
N LEU A 175 5.00 5.92 -6.00
CA LEU A 175 5.43 6.79 -7.10
C LEU A 175 4.57 8.06 -7.19
N TRP A 176 5.18 9.16 -7.66
CA TRP A 176 4.45 10.36 -8.09
C TRP A 176 5.21 11.13 -9.18
N ILE A 177 4.49 11.88 -10.00
CA ILE A 177 5.09 12.78 -11.01
C ILE A 177 5.34 14.14 -10.34
N GLY A 178 6.55 14.70 -10.45
CA GLY A 178 6.88 16.05 -9.96
C GLY A 178 6.42 17.17 -10.89
N ASP A 179 6.54 18.43 -10.46
CA ASP A 179 6.27 19.61 -11.32
C ASP A 179 7.25 19.68 -12.52
N ASP A 180 8.44 19.09 -12.37
CA ASP A 180 9.46 18.95 -13.42
C ASP A 180 9.20 17.79 -14.40
N MET A 181 8.03 17.14 -14.28
CA MET A 181 7.61 15.95 -15.02
C MET A 181 8.48 14.71 -14.79
N ARG A 182 9.40 14.75 -13.83
CA ARG A 182 10.20 13.58 -13.46
C ARG A 182 9.42 12.72 -12.49
N VAL A 183 9.64 11.41 -12.57
CA VAL A 183 9.02 10.46 -11.64
C VAL A 183 9.84 10.41 -10.36
N ASN A 184 9.16 10.46 -9.23
CA ASN A 184 9.75 10.32 -7.91
C ASN A 184 9.27 9.02 -7.28
N MET A 185 10.09 8.46 -6.39
CA MET A 185 9.80 7.28 -5.61
C MET A 185 10.09 7.55 -4.14
N LEU A 186 9.19 7.11 -3.25
CA LEU A 186 9.52 6.81 -1.85
C LEU A 186 9.35 5.31 -1.61
N ALA A 187 10.29 4.68 -0.93
CA ALA A 187 10.26 3.27 -0.60
C ALA A 187 10.66 3.06 0.86
N ARG A 188 10.22 1.95 1.45
CA ARG A 188 10.70 1.56 2.78
C ARG A 188 11.99 0.76 2.68
N PRO A 189 12.87 0.83 3.70
CA PRO A 189 13.95 -0.13 3.84
C PRO A 189 13.40 -1.54 4.08
N ALA A 190 14.14 -2.54 3.63
CA ALA A 190 13.90 -3.93 3.99
C ALA A 190 14.51 -4.20 5.38
N SER A 191 13.67 -4.50 6.37
CA SER A 191 14.02 -4.59 7.80
C SER A 191 14.89 -5.79 8.20
N ALA A 192 15.65 -6.36 7.26
CA ALA A 192 16.56 -7.51 7.49
C ALA A 192 17.88 -7.39 6.71
N ASP A 193 18.09 -6.29 5.99
CA ASP A 193 19.14 -6.18 4.99
C ASP A 193 20.23 -5.20 5.48
N ALA A 194 21.45 -5.68 5.65
CA ALA A 194 22.62 -4.85 5.91
C ALA A 194 23.22 -4.34 4.60
N ASP A 195 23.75 -3.11 4.58
CA ASP A 195 24.50 -2.61 3.43
C ASP A 195 25.89 -3.27 3.31
N VAL A 196 26.63 -2.99 2.23
CA VAL A 196 27.97 -3.56 1.98
C VAL A 196 29.03 -3.20 3.05
N GLN A 197 28.69 -2.30 3.97
CA GLN A 197 29.52 -1.88 5.12
C GLN A 197 29.00 -2.46 6.44
N GLY A 198 28.01 -3.37 6.40
CA GLY A 198 27.41 -4.01 7.56
C GLY A 198 26.41 -3.14 8.32
N ARG A 199 25.97 -2.00 7.79
CA ARG A 199 24.96 -1.15 8.44
C ARG A 199 23.57 -1.72 8.18
N GLN A 200 22.91 -2.20 9.23
CA GLN A 200 21.56 -2.76 9.15
C GLN A 200 20.52 -1.68 8.83
N ALA A 201 19.67 -1.92 7.84
CA ALA A 201 18.46 -1.15 7.62
C ALA A 201 17.33 -1.74 8.47
N GLY A 202 16.81 -0.94 9.40
CA GLY A 202 15.68 -1.31 10.25
C GLY A 202 16.08 -1.72 11.67
N PHE A 203 15.12 -1.55 12.57
CA PHE A 203 15.21 -1.85 14.00
C PHE A 203 15.32 -3.37 14.19
N THR A 204 16.52 -3.94 14.09
CA THR A 204 16.78 -5.26 14.67
C THR A 204 16.81 -5.08 16.18
N GLN A 205 16.05 -5.90 16.89
CA GLN A 205 15.99 -6.01 18.35
C GLN A 205 17.33 -6.44 19.00
N ALA A 206 18.49 -6.15 18.40
CA ALA A 206 19.78 -6.48 18.93
C ALA A 206 20.59 -5.20 19.19
N ALA A 207 20.76 -4.90 20.48
CA ALA A 207 21.67 -3.92 21.07
C ALA A 207 21.36 -2.43 20.85
N LYS A 208 20.85 -1.80 21.92
CA LYS A 208 21.13 -0.41 22.34
C LYS A 208 21.63 0.55 21.23
N GLY A 209 20.70 1.12 20.46
CA GLY A 209 20.75 2.55 20.14
C GLY A 209 21.50 3.06 18.89
N SER A 210 21.65 2.31 17.79
CA SER A 210 22.33 2.85 16.59
C SER A 210 21.55 2.84 15.26
N GLY A 211 20.39 2.21 15.17
CA GLY A 211 19.55 2.24 13.94
C GLY A 211 18.63 3.47 13.89
N SER A 212 18.66 4.23 12.79
CA SER A 212 17.64 5.26 12.50
C SER A 212 16.60 4.69 11.53
N SER A 213 15.30 4.84 11.81
CA SER A 213 14.25 4.51 10.82
C SER A 213 14.18 5.62 9.77
N TYR A 214 14.20 5.25 8.50
CA TYR A 214 14.17 6.19 7.38
C TYR A 214 13.39 5.61 6.21
N LEU A 215 12.84 6.48 5.36
CA LEU A 215 12.39 6.12 4.02
C LEU A 215 13.50 6.41 3.01
N VAL A 216 13.42 5.82 1.83
CA VAL A 216 14.37 6.00 0.73
C VAL A 216 13.68 6.73 -0.41
N HIS A 217 14.31 7.81 -0.90
CA HIS A 217 13.84 8.61 -2.02
C HIS A 217 14.73 8.46 -3.25
N ALA A 218 14.12 8.49 -4.43
CA ALA A 218 14.81 8.65 -5.69
C ALA A 218 13.99 9.51 -6.65
N LYS A 219 14.67 10.17 -7.59
CA LYS A 219 14.03 10.94 -8.67
C LYS A 219 14.61 10.48 -10.02
N SER A 220 13.73 9.97 -10.87
CA SER A 220 14.02 9.48 -12.22
C SER A 220 14.15 10.61 -13.24
N ASP A 221 14.29 10.25 -14.51
CA ASP A 221 13.97 11.09 -15.64
C ASP A 221 12.43 11.21 -15.84
N LYS A 222 12.02 11.77 -16.99
CA LYS A 222 10.60 11.94 -17.34
C LYS A 222 9.92 10.66 -17.81
N THR A 223 10.69 9.62 -18.16
CA THR A 223 10.16 8.32 -18.56
C THR A 223 9.85 7.45 -17.34
N GLY A 224 10.47 7.75 -16.20
CA GLY A 224 10.36 6.91 -15.01
C GLY A 224 11.18 5.62 -15.11
N LEU A 225 12.02 5.48 -16.13
CA LEU A 225 12.83 4.29 -16.36
C LEU A 225 14.28 4.51 -15.92
N HIS A 226 14.88 5.69 -16.10
CA HIS A 226 16.28 5.91 -15.66
C HIS A 226 16.33 6.51 -14.27
N TRP A 227 16.96 5.81 -13.32
CA TRP A 227 17.06 6.24 -11.93
C TRP A 227 18.52 6.42 -11.51
N PRO A 228 18.92 7.58 -10.96
CA PRO A 228 20.16 7.68 -10.22
C PRO A 228 20.06 6.86 -8.92
N ASN A 229 21.20 6.72 -8.23
CA ASN A 229 21.22 6.03 -6.94
C ASN A 229 20.27 6.71 -5.94
N ALA A 230 19.40 5.92 -5.34
CA ALA A 230 18.48 6.38 -4.31
C ALA A 230 19.24 6.79 -3.04
N ALA A 231 18.62 7.66 -2.25
CA ALA A 231 19.19 8.19 -1.02
C ALA A 231 18.18 8.13 0.12
N ILE A 232 18.66 8.28 1.36
CA ILE A 232 17.79 8.47 2.51
C ILE A 232 16.92 9.72 2.28
N ALA A 233 15.62 9.58 2.49
CA ALA A 233 14.65 10.65 2.32
C ALA A 233 14.88 11.81 3.31
N ALA A 234 14.17 12.92 3.09
CA ALA A 234 14.32 14.13 3.88
C ALA A 234 14.18 13.87 5.39
N LYS A 235 15.14 14.39 6.17
CA LYS A 235 15.17 14.27 7.65
C LYS A 235 13.95 14.90 8.36
N SER A 236 13.16 15.69 7.63
CA SER A 236 11.92 16.31 8.12
C SER A 236 10.75 15.32 8.17
N LEU A 237 10.83 14.17 7.49
CA LEU A 237 9.90 13.06 7.70
C LEU A 237 10.17 12.39 9.05
N PRO A 238 9.13 12.17 9.87
CA PRO A 238 9.27 11.36 11.07
C PRO A 238 9.87 9.98 10.75
N PRO A 239 10.68 9.40 11.65
CA PRO A 239 11.29 8.10 11.44
C PRO A 239 10.24 7.05 11.07
N SER A 240 10.43 6.38 9.93
CA SER A 240 9.50 5.35 9.44
C SER A 240 10.27 4.31 8.68
N ASP A 241 9.95 3.04 8.90
CA ASP A 241 10.46 1.89 8.13
C ASP A 241 9.32 1.06 7.53
N ALA A 242 8.10 1.58 7.61
CA ALA A 242 6.88 0.96 7.14
C ALA A 242 6.53 1.44 5.73
N ALA A 243 5.62 0.71 5.08
CA ALA A 243 4.99 1.15 3.85
C ALA A 243 4.40 2.56 4.01
N ALA A 244 4.65 3.43 3.04
CA ALA A 244 4.11 4.78 3.01
C ALA A 244 3.60 5.09 1.61
N ASP A 245 2.40 5.64 1.52
CA ASP A 245 1.79 6.00 0.23
C ASP A 245 1.76 7.53 0.10
N VAL A 246 2.07 8.01 -1.11
CA VAL A 246 2.10 9.43 -1.46
C VAL A 246 1.02 9.73 -2.47
N VAL A 247 0.35 10.87 -2.33
CA VAL A 247 -0.48 11.45 -3.39
C VAL A 247 0.01 12.86 -3.69
N ARG A 248 0.15 13.18 -4.98
CA ARG A 248 0.25 14.57 -5.44
C ARG A 248 -1.16 15.12 -5.63
N LEU A 249 -1.47 16.20 -4.94
CA LEU A 249 -2.72 16.92 -5.09
C LEU A 249 -2.71 17.75 -6.37
N ARG A 250 -3.89 18.09 -6.87
CA ARG A 250 -4.10 18.96 -8.04
C ARG A 250 -3.45 20.34 -7.89
N ASP A 251 -3.24 20.82 -6.67
CA ASP A 251 -2.57 22.09 -6.36
C ASP A 251 -1.04 21.94 -6.14
N SER A 252 -0.46 20.84 -6.63
CA SER A 252 0.96 20.48 -6.54
C SER A 252 1.50 20.13 -5.16
N ARG A 253 0.72 20.29 -4.08
CA ARG A 253 1.14 19.80 -2.75
C ARG A 253 1.23 18.27 -2.76
N LEU A 254 2.16 17.72 -2.00
CA LEU A 254 2.23 16.28 -1.75
C LEU A 254 1.69 15.98 -0.36
N LEU A 255 0.92 14.89 -0.24
CA LEU A 255 0.58 14.29 1.04
C LEU A 255 1.15 12.88 1.12
N ILE A 256 1.71 12.54 2.27
CA ILE A 256 2.20 11.21 2.59
C ILE A 256 1.52 10.70 3.85
N VAL A 257 0.97 9.49 3.77
CA VAL A 257 0.49 8.75 4.93
C VAL A 257 1.52 7.71 5.30
N HIS A 258 2.01 7.76 6.54
CA HIS A 258 3.12 6.94 7.00
C HIS A 258 3.05 6.69 8.50
N ASN A 259 3.66 5.60 8.96
CA ASN A 259 3.86 5.39 10.38
C ASN A 259 4.97 6.29 10.91
N ASN A 260 4.96 6.55 12.21
CA ASN A 260 6.14 6.98 12.94
C ASN A 260 6.66 5.78 13.75
N SER A 261 7.67 5.11 13.20
CA SER A 261 8.32 3.94 13.80
C SER A 261 9.14 4.41 15.01
N THR A 262 8.75 3.95 16.19
CA THR A 262 9.49 4.20 17.44
C THR A 262 10.10 2.89 17.95
N ALA A 263 10.86 2.95 19.05
CA ALA A 263 11.38 1.76 19.71
C ALA A 263 10.29 0.75 20.15
N TRP A 264 9.03 1.18 20.20
CA TRP A 264 7.88 0.37 20.62
C TRP A 264 6.96 -0.04 19.45
N GLY A 265 7.43 0.14 18.21
CA GLY A 265 6.74 -0.33 17.01
C GLY A 265 5.97 0.77 16.25
N ARG A 266 4.93 0.34 15.52
CA ARG A 266 4.17 1.12 14.53
C ARG A 266 2.80 1.53 15.06
N SER A 267 2.77 2.08 16.28
CA SER A 267 1.55 2.42 17.01
C SER A 267 0.96 3.79 16.66
N SER A 268 1.58 4.52 15.73
CA SER A 268 1.07 5.82 15.25
C SER A 268 1.05 5.87 13.73
N LEU A 269 0.02 6.54 13.20
CA LEU A 269 -0.17 6.79 11.78
C LEU A 269 -0.34 8.29 11.56
N LEU A 270 0.45 8.87 10.66
CA LEU A 270 0.57 10.30 10.45
C LEU A 270 0.24 10.66 9.00
N LEU A 271 -0.26 11.88 8.81
CA LEU A 271 -0.30 12.55 7.52
C LEU A 271 0.71 13.71 7.55
N SER A 272 1.64 13.71 6.62
CA SER A 272 2.58 14.81 6.41
C SER A 272 2.38 15.44 5.03
N MET A 273 2.71 16.71 4.90
CA MET A 273 2.55 17.50 3.69
C MET A 273 3.88 18.10 3.25
N SER A 274 4.11 18.15 1.95
CA SER A 274 5.19 18.90 1.32
C SER A 274 4.64 19.91 0.32
N THR A 275 5.22 21.10 0.28
CA THR A 275 4.91 22.17 -0.66
C THR A 275 6.08 22.49 -1.60
N ASP A 276 7.16 21.70 -1.54
CA ASP A 276 8.42 21.92 -2.26
C ASP A 276 8.89 20.66 -3.01
N GLY A 277 7.91 19.90 -3.53
CA GLY A 277 8.16 18.71 -4.35
C GLY A 277 8.73 17.51 -3.59
N GLY A 278 8.59 17.48 -2.26
CA GLY A 278 9.05 16.38 -1.39
C GLY A 278 10.43 16.63 -0.76
N THR A 279 10.96 17.85 -0.85
CA THR A 279 12.24 18.24 -0.27
C THR A 279 12.14 18.39 1.24
N THR A 280 11.04 18.99 1.73
CA THR A 280 10.71 19.09 3.14
C THR A 280 9.28 18.65 3.41
N TRP A 281 9.06 18.08 4.60
CA TRP A 281 7.78 17.54 5.03
C TRP A 281 7.39 18.09 6.39
N GLN A 282 6.11 18.41 6.55
CA GLN A 282 5.54 18.90 7.81
C GLN A 282 4.34 18.04 8.18
N ARG A 283 4.28 17.58 9.43
CA ARG A 283 3.10 16.87 9.94
C ARG A 283 1.89 17.80 9.88
N VAL A 284 0.78 17.30 9.35
CA VAL A 284 -0.49 18.06 9.23
C VAL A 284 -1.65 17.37 9.93
N LEU A 285 -1.61 16.04 10.09
CA LEU A 285 -2.54 15.28 10.93
C LEU A 285 -1.83 14.12 11.62
N GLN A 286 -2.32 13.76 12.79
CA GLN A 286 -2.09 12.46 13.42
C GLN A 286 -3.38 11.67 13.30
N LEU A 287 -3.38 10.62 12.48
CA LEU A 287 -4.55 9.79 12.20
C LEU A 287 -4.81 8.82 13.35
N GLU A 288 -3.74 8.24 13.90
CA GLU A 288 -3.80 7.28 15.00
C GLU A 288 -2.65 7.51 15.99
N ASP A 289 -2.94 7.27 17.27
CA ASP A 289 -1.98 7.32 18.38
C ASP A 289 -2.32 6.27 19.43
N ALA A 290 -1.69 5.10 19.37
CA ALA A 290 -1.71 4.16 20.48
C ALA A 290 -0.47 4.43 21.35
N LEU A 291 -0.72 4.93 22.56
CA LEU A 291 0.31 5.09 23.59
C LEU A 291 1.04 3.75 23.79
N SER A 292 2.37 3.84 23.84
CA SER A 292 3.37 2.85 23.43
C SER A 292 3.54 1.60 24.29
N THR A 293 2.49 1.10 24.95
CA THR A 293 2.58 -0.15 25.73
C THR A 293 1.64 -1.25 25.25
N ASP A 294 0.69 -0.93 24.35
CA ASP A 294 -0.23 -1.92 23.81
C ASP A 294 0.17 -2.30 22.38
N THR A 295 0.83 -3.45 22.23
CA THR A 295 1.21 -4.02 20.94
C THR A 295 0.01 -4.56 20.16
N ALA A 296 -1.19 -4.61 20.75
CA ALA A 296 -2.42 -4.98 20.04
C ALA A 296 -2.94 -3.86 19.12
N HIS A 297 -2.29 -2.70 19.08
CA HIS A 297 -2.72 -1.54 18.30
C HIS A 297 -1.81 -1.29 17.11
N GLU A 298 -1.93 -2.14 16.09
CA GLU A 298 -1.14 -2.01 14.88
C GLU A 298 -1.92 -1.34 13.73
N TYR A 299 -1.33 -0.31 13.12
CA TYR A 299 -1.90 0.41 11.97
C TYR A 299 -0.99 0.25 10.75
N TYR A 300 -1.50 -0.36 9.69
CA TYR A 300 -0.66 -0.76 8.56
C TYR A 300 -1.23 -0.40 7.21
N HIS A 301 -0.34 -0.51 6.24
CA HIS A 301 -0.70 -0.64 4.84
C HIS A 301 -1.58 0.51 4.34
N PRO A 302 -1.20 1.77 4.64
CA PRO A 302 -2.05 2.87 4.26
C PRO A 302 -2.05 3.05 2.73
N SER A 303 -3.17 3.54 2.21
CA SER A 303 -3.30 4.06 0.87
C SER A 303 -4.00 5.41 0.90
N ILE A 304 -3.60 6.29 -0.02
CA ILE A 304 -4.10 7.66 -0.11
C ILE A 304 -4.35 8.05 -1.57
N ILE A 305 -5.51 8.64 -1.85
CA ILE A 305 -5.82 9.25 -3.15
C ILE A 305 -6.57 10.58 -2.95
N GLN A 306 -6.51 11.45 -3.96
CA GLN A 306 -7.42 12.58 -4.07
C GLN A 306 -8.63 12.16 -4.92
N ALA A 307 -9.83 12.39 -4.41
CA ALA A 307 -11.08 12.09 -5.08
C ALA A 307 -11.47 13.20 -6.07
N GLU A 308 -12.53 12.96 -6.86
CA GLU A 308 -13.06 13.90 -7.84
C GLU A 308 -13.51 15.23 -7.20
N ASP A 309 -14.07 15.17 -6.00
CA ASP A 309 -14.56 16.30 -5.20
C ASP A 309 -13.45 17.07 -4.45
N ASP A 310 -12.19 16.89 -4.86
CA ASP A 310 -10.97 17.45 -4.26
C ASP A 310 -10.65 16.98 -2.84
N THR A 311 -11.50 16.16 -2.20
CA THR A 311 -11.19 15.59 -0.90
C THR A 311 -10.13 14.50 -1.00
N VAL A 312 -9.43 14.25 0.10
CA VAL A 312 -8.41 13.22 0.20
C VAL A 312 -8.97 12.04 0.97
N HIS A 313 -8.95 10.87 0.34
CA HIS A 313 -9.40 9.62 0.92
C HIS A 313 -8.18 8.80 1.36
N ILE A 314 -8.21 8.35 2.61
CA ILE A 314 -7.15 7.53 3.21
C ILE A 314 -7.76 6.24 3.72
N THR A 315 -7.14 5.11 3.41
CA THR A 315 -7.53 3.80 3.95
C THR A 315 -6.35 3.07 4.55
N TYR A 316 -6.56 2.28 5.60
CA TYR A 316 -5.50 1.48 6.22
C TYR A 316 -6.07 0.32 7.01
N THR A 317 -5.23 -0.68 7.24
CA THR A 317 -5.52 -1.77 8.17
C THR A 317 -5.47 -1.22 9.60
N TYR A 318 -6.59 -1.37 10.31
CA TYR A 318 -6.77 -0.97 11.69
C TYR A 318 -6.81 -2.23 12.56
N ARG A 319 -5.75 -2.43 13.36
CA ARG A 319 -5.59 -3.52 14.33
C ARG A 319 -5.71 -4.92 13.73
N ARG A 320 -5.43 -5.06 12.43
CA ARG A 320 -5.67 -6.28 11.61
C ARG A 320 -7.10 -6.81 11.67
N GLN A 321 -8.02 -6.01 12.19
CA GLN A 321 -9.41 -6.39 12.41
C GLN A 321 -10.34 -5.72 11.43
N ASN A 322 -9.92 -4.61 10.81
CA ASN A 322 -10.72 -3.89 9.84
C ASN A 322 -9.90 -2.98 8.91
N ILE A 323 -10.53 -2.52 7.84
CA ILE A 323 -10.10 -1.39 7.03
C ILE A 323 -10.81 -0.14 7.55
N ARG A 324 -10.01 0.84 7.95
CA ARG A 324 -10.49 2.19 8.31
C ARG A 324 -10.41 3.09 7.09
N HIS A 325 -11.40 3.98 6.93
CA HIS A 325 -11.47 4.99 5.88
C HIS A 325 -11.64 6.38 6.50
N MET A 326 -10.85 7.35 6.02
CA MET A 326 -10.93 8.74 6.44
C MET A 326 -11.05 9.65 5.21
N VAL A 327 -11.87 10.69 5.33
CA VAL A 327 -12.01 11.76 4.33
C VAL A 327 -11.50 13.06 4.92
N VAL A 328 -10.57 13.70 4.22
CA VAL A 328 -9.88 14.91 4.66
C VAL A 328 -10.07 15.99 3.61
N ASP A 329 -10.52 17.17 4.01
CA ASP A 329 -10.44 18.36 3.15
C ASP A 329 -8.99 18.89 3.15
N PRO A 330 -8.25 18.76 2.03
CA PRO A 330 -6.85 19.17 2.00
C PRO A 330 -6.65 20.68 2.14
N ARG A 331 -7.70 21.51 1.94
CA ARG A 331 -7.63 22.98 2.09
C ARG A 331 -7.60 23.41 3.56
N ALA A 332 -8.08 22.54 4.45
CA ALA A 332 -8.09 22.81 5.89
C ALA A 332 -6.77 22.40 6.58
N LEU A 333 -5.88 21.70 5.88
CA LEU A 333 -4.61 21.21 6.43
C LEU A 333 -3.66 22.36 6.73
N LYS A 334 -3.14 22.39 7.95
CA LYS A 334 -2.12 23.32 8.41
C LYS A 334 -1.01 22.55 9.15
N PRO A 335 0.25 22.99 9.07
CA PRO A 335 1.36 22.36 9.80
C PRO A 335 1.09 22.31 11.31
N LEU A 336 1.41 21.18 11.94
CA LEU A 336 1.30 20.98 13.37
C LEU A 336 2.52 21.53 14.08
N ALA A 337 2.42 22.77 14.57
CA ALA A 337 3.45 23.33 15.42
C ALA A 337 3.53 22.61 16.79
N THR A 338 2.39 22.22 17.37
CA THR A 338 2.32 21.62 18.74
C THR A 338 1.05 20.79 19.07
N LYS A 339 0.12 20.58 18.13
CA LYS A 339 -1.20 19.98 18.45
C LYS A 339 -1.14 18.46 18.63
N ARG A 340 -1.87 17.96 19.65
CA ARG A 340 -1.96 16.53 20.02
C ARG A 340 -3.32 15.96 19.60
N PHE A 341 -3.46 14.64 19.65
CA PHE A 341 -4.69 13.91 19.34
C PHE A 341 -5.92 14.46 20.10
N GLY A 342 -7.08 14.51 19.42
CA GLY A 342 -8.35 14.99 20.01
C GLY A 342 -8.61 16.49 19.83
N ASP A 343 -7.59 17.28 19.43
CA ASP A 343 -7.83 18.63 18.96
C ASP A 343 -8.70 18.56 17.69
N ALA A 344 -9.91 19.12 17.74
CA ALA A 344 -10.80 19.13 16.60
C ALA A 344 -10.12 19.80 15.39
N TYR A 345 -9.96 19.04 14.30
CA TYR A 345 -9.66 19.62 13.00
C TYR A 345 -10.97 20.00 12.33
N ALA A 346 -11.17 21.29 12.08
CA ALA A 346 -12.20 21.72 11.15
C ALA A 346 -11.89 21.05 9.79
N GLY A 347 -12.77 20.16 9.31
CA GLY A 347 -12.66 19.56 7.98
C GLY A 347 -12.24 18.08 7.89
N VAL A 348 -11.98 17.38 9.01
CA VAL A 348 -11.81 15.92 9.00
C VAL A 348 -13.16 15.25 9.28
N ARG A 349 -13.67 14.44 8.35
CA ARG A 349 -14.89 13.64 8.54
C ARG A 349 -14.53 12.16 8.49
N GLY A 350 -14.70 11.46 9.61
CA GLY A 350 -14.65 10.00 9.65
C GLY A 350 -16.01 9.42 9.23
N HIS A 351 -16.03 8.49 8.27
CA HIS A 351 -17.23 7.74 7.91
C HIS A 351 -17.12 6.31 8.48
N TYR A 352 -18.13 5.90 9.25
CA TYR A 352 -18.21 4.59 9.91
C TYR A 352 -19.54 3.92 9.50
N ASP A 353 -19.49 2.74 8.90
CA ASP A 353 -20.68 1.95 8.55
C ASP A 353 -20.76 0.69 9.44
N THR A 354 -21.98 0.37 9.90
CA THR A 354 -22.28 -0.65 10.92
C THR A 354 -23.13 -1.81 10.40
N THR A 355 -23.31 -1.94 9.08
CA THR A 355 -24.30 -2.84 8.48
C THR A 355 -23.81 -4.26 8.15
N GLY A 356 -22.58 -4.64 8.50
CA GLY A 356 -22.05 -6.01 8.34
C GLY A 356 -22.59 -7.04 9.37
N PRO A 357 -22.53 -8.35 9.08
CA PRO A 357 -23.06 -9.40 9.97
C PRO A 357 -22.40 -9.35 11.35
N LYS A 358 -23.24 -9.25 12.39
CA LYS A 358 -22.86 -9.01 13.78
C LYS A 358 -22.09 -10.20 14.37
N TRP A 359 -20.81 -10.02 14.63
CA TRP A 359 -20.06 -10.83 15.62
C TRP A 359 -19.71 -9.94 16.81
N ARG A 360 -20.22 -10.30 18.00
CA ARG A 360 -20.10 -9.54 19.26
C ARG A 360 -18.68 -9.61 19.82
N PRO A 361 -18.16 -8.49 20.34
CA PRO A 361 -17.52 -8.50 21.64
C PRO A 361 -18.16 -7.47 22.58
N ALA A 362 -18.19 -7.81 23.87
CA ALA A 362 -18.71 -6.96 24.92
C ALA A 362 -17.72 -5.81 25.19
N PHE A 363 -18.10 -4.57 24.87
CA PHE A 363 -17.91 -3.32 25.64
C PHE A 363 -18.61 -2.19 24.85
N LYS A 364 -19.35 -1.31 25.55
CA LYS A 364 -20.24 -0.31 24.93
C LYS A 364 -19.45 0.93 24.46
N THR A 365 -19.19 1.02 23.16
CA THR A 365 -19.09 2.28 22.38
C THR A 365 -19.60 2.01 20.96
N LYS A 366 -20.37 2.95 20.39
CA LYS A 366 -20.97 2.81 19.04
C LYS A 366 -19.88 2.90 17.97
N GLU A 367 -19.51 1.77 17.36
CA GLU A 367 -18.39 1.63 16.40
C GLU A 367 -18.82 0.87 15.13
N GLY A 368 -18.33 1.30 13.96
CA GLY A 368 -18.55 0.65 12.66
C GLY A 368 -17.28 0.62 11.81
N SER A 369 -16.86 -0.57 11.37
CA SER A 369 -15.63 -0.81 10.62
C SER A 369 -15.79 -1.99 9.64
N LEU A 370 -15.08 -1.97 8.51
CA LEU A 370 -15.06 -3.05 7.50
C LEU A 370 -14.07 -4.13 7.95
N ARG A 371 -14.51 -5.29 8.44
CA ARG A 371 -13.62 -6.24 9.12
C ARG A 371 -12.61 -6.97 8.20
N ILE A 372 -11.40 -7.18 8.71
CA ILE A 372 -10.36 -8.13 8.27
C ILE A 372 -10.25 -9.15 9.43
N ALA A 373 -10.12 -10.45 9.20
CA ALA A 373 -9.92 -11.35 10.33
C ALA A 373 -8.45 -11.39 10.78
N SER A 374 -8.28 -11.56 12.09
CA SER A 374 -7.03 -11.36 12.82
C SER A 374 -6.55 -12.67 13.45
N GLY A 375 -5.35 -13.10 13.10
CA GLY A 375 -4.55 -14.03 13.88
C GLY A 375 -3.14 -13.47 14.12
N GLU A 376 -2.55 -13.87 15.26
CA GLU A 376 -1.23 -13.46 15.72
C GLU A 376 -0.12 -14.12 14.89
N LEU A 377 1.01 -13.41 14.72
CA LEU A 377 2.22 -13.88 14.04
C LEU A 377 2.97 -14.95 14.84
#